data_AF-A0AAW7IKT8-F1
#
_entry.id   AF-A0AAW7IKT8-F1
#
_cell.length_a   1.000
_cell.length_b   1.000
_cell.length_c   1.000
_cell.angle_alpha   90.00
_cell.angle_beta   90.00
_cell.angle_gamma   90.00
#
_symmetry.space_group_name_H-M   'P 1'
#
loop_
_entity.id
_entity.type
_entity.pdbx_description
1 polymer ?
#
loop_
_entity_poly.entity_id
_entity_poly.type
_entity_poly.pdbx_seq_one_letter_code
_entity_poly.pdbx_strand_id
1 'polypeptide(L)' 'MNIKKVARICKTLKQDAIIPDYREPNMIRLAPVALYTSFQEAYETVQVLKKIMDGRLYENYENKRGIIA' A
#
# COMPACT_ATOMS: atom_id res chain seq x y z
N MET A 1 6.46 -10.25 -9.84
CA MET A 1 5.60 -10.04 -8.66
C MET A 1 4.17 -10.44 -9.05
N ASN A 2 3.51 -11.33 -8.30
CA ASN A 2 2.22 -11.95 -8.70
C ASN A 2 1.03 -11.01 -8.33
N ILE A 3 0.03 -10.89 -9.21
CA ILE A 3 -1.23 -10.09 -9.09
C ILE A 3 -1.86 -10.20 -7.71
N LYS A 4 -1.85 -11.41 -7.16
CA LYS A 4 -2.44 -11.73 -5.86
C LYS A 4 -1.74 -11.05 -4.67
N LYS A 5 -0.50 -10.59 -4.81
CA LYS A 5 0.27 -9.95 -3.72
C LYS A 5 -0.03 -8.46 -3.59
N VAL A 6 -0.28 -7.78 -4.72
CA VAL A 6 -0.40 -6.31 -4.75
C VAL A 6 -1.65 -5.82 -3.99
N ALA A 7 -2.79 -6.49 -4.19
CA ALA A 7 -4.02 -6.18 -3.45
C ALA A 7 -3.85 -6.31 -1.92
N ARG A 8 -3.05 -7.29 -1.47
CA ARG A 8 -2.76 -7.52 -0.05
C ARG A 8 -1.86 -6.43 0.52
N ILE A 9 -0.85 -6.00 -0.25
CA ILE A 9 0.02 -4.87 0.12
C ILE A 9 -0.82 -3.58 0.26
N CYS A 10 -1.74 -3.30 -0.68
CA CYS A 10 -2.63 -2.15 -0.54
C CYS A 10 -3.49 -2.23 0.73
N LYS A 11 -3.98 -3.41 1.10
CA LYS A 11 -4.73 -3.60 2.34
C LYS A 11 -3.89 -3.35 3.58
N THR A 12 -2.63 -3.81 3.59
CA THR A 12 -1.70 -3.57 4.71
C THR A 12 -1.38 -2.08 4.84
N LEU A 13 -1.10 -1.38 3.74
CA LEU A 13 -0.85 0.07 3.75
C LEU A 13 -2.02 0.87 4.35
N LYS A 14 -3.27 0.48 4.02
CA LYS A 14 -4.47 1.12 4.59
C LYS A 14 -4.58 0.98 6.12
N GLN A 15 -3.98 -0.05 6.72
CA GLN A 15 -3.96 -0.21 8.18
C GLN A 15 -2.98 0.76 8.85
N ASP A 16 -1.92 1.16 8.13
CA ASP A 16 -0.94 2.17 8.57
C ASP A 16 -1.37 3.60 8.13
N ALA A 17 -2.67 3.83 7.91
CA ALA A 17 -3.27 5.09 7.46
C ALA A 17 -2.73 5.65 6.11
N ILE A 18 -2.03 4.82 5.32
CA ILE A 18 -1.60 5.17 3.96
C ILE A 18 -2.67 4.71 2.98
N ILE A 19 -3.18 5.61 2.15
CA ILE A 19 -4.27 5.32 1.20
C ILE A 19 -3.70 5.16 -0.22
N PRO A 20 -3.37 3.92 -0.65
CA PRO A 20 -2.97 3.67 -2.03
C PRO A 20 -4.16 3.40 -2.94
N ASP A 21 -3.95 3.68 -4.23
CA ASP A 21 -4.83 3.26 -5.31
C ASP A 21 -4.27 2.00 -6.00
N TYR A 22 -5.05 0.92 -6.06
CA TYR A 22 -4.66 -0.29 -6.78
C TYR A 22 -5.05 -0.17 -8.26
N ARG A 23 -4.07 -0.36 -9.14
CA ARG A 23 -4.23 -0.32 -10.60
C ARG A 23 -3.92 -1.69 -11.17
N GLU A 24 -4.88 -2.26 -11.88
CA GLU A 24 -4.68 -3.54 -12.54
C GLU A 24 -3.53 -3.48 -13.57
N PRO A 25 -2.80 -4.59 -13.77
CA PRO A 25 -2.92 -5.85 -13.04
C PRO A 25 -2.04 -5.94 -11.78
N ASN A 26 -1.10 -5.02 -11.53
CA ASN A 26 -0.03 -5.21 -10.53
C ASN A 26 0.53 -3.91 -9.94
N MET A 27 -0.20 -2.80 -10.02
CA MET A 27 0.34 -1.49 -9.70
C MET A 27 -0.28 -0.90 -8.44
N ILE A 28 0.55 -0.26 -7.63
CA ILE A 28 0.15 0.57 -6.50
C ILE A 28 0.50 2.00 -6.88
N ARG A 29 -0.48 2.90 -6.82
CA ARG A 29 -0.27 4.32 -7.05
C ARG A 29 -0.36 5.07 -5.73
N LEU A 30 0.70 5.83 -5.46
CA LEU A 30 0.79 6.82 -4.39
C LEU A 30 0.93 8.19 -5.07
N ALA A 31 0.07 9.14 -4.70
CA ALA A 31 0.01 10.46 -5.32
C ALA A 31 0.03 11.55 -4.22
N PRO A 32 1.22 11.85 -3.64
CA PRO A 32 1.35 12.95 -2.71
C PRO A 32 1.09 14.28 -3.43
N VAL A 33 0.38 15.20 -2.77
CA VAL A 33 0.04 16.52 -3.34
C VAL A 33 0.85 17.59 -2.64
N ALA A 34 1.56 18.40 -3.42
CA ALA A 34 2.49 19.41 -2.91
C ALA A 34 1.87 20.41 -1.91
N LEU A 35 0.55 20.66 -2.00
CA LEU A 35 -0.15 21.61 -1.13
C LEU A 35 -0.25 21.15 0.33
N TYR A 36 -0.33 19.84 0.58
CA TYR A 36 -0.63 19.31 1.91
C TYR A 36 0.12 18.03 2.27
N THR A 37 1.08 17.59 1.45
CA THR A 37 1.96 16.47 1.77
C THR A 37 3.37 16.97 2.01
N SER A 38 3.88 16.71 3.21
CA SER A 38 5.26 17.00 3.60
C SER A 38 6.24 15.95 3.09
N PHE A 39 7.53 16.32 3.01
CA PHE A 39 8.60 15.37 2.70
C PHE A 39 8.73 14.27 3.77
N GLN A 40 8.40 14.58 5.03
CA GLN A 40 8.42 13.62 6.12
C GLN A 40 7.38 12.51 5.92
N GLU A 41 6.15 12.86 5.57
CA GLU A 41 5.09 11.87 5.28
C GLU A 41 5.45 10.97 4.08
N ALA A 42 6.09 11.55 3.05
CA ALA A 42 6.59 10.76 1.92
C ALA A 42 7.68 9.77 2.35
N TYR A 43 8.61 10.20 3.19
CA TYR A 43 9.66 9.34 3.75
C TYR A 43 9.08 8.23 4.61
N GLU A 44 8.18 8.56 5.54
CA GLU A 44 7.52 7.60 6.43
C GLU A 44 6.71 6.57 5.64
N THR A 45 5.99 7.00 4.60
CA THR A 45 5.28 6.11 3.68
C THR A 45 6.20 5.06 3.06
N VAL A 46 7.40 5.47 2.62
CA VAL A 46 8.40 4.55 2.07
C VAL A 46 8.97 3.62 3.14
N GLN A 47 9.20 4.10 4.36
CA GLN A 47 9.66 3.25 5.47
C GLN A 47 8.63 2.18 5.85
N VAL A 48 7.35 2.54 5.90
CA VAL A 48 6.25 1.59 6.13
C VAL A 48 6.19 0.57 5.00
N LEU A 49 6.25 1.00 3.74
CA LEU A 49 6.26 0.09 2.60
C LEU A 49 7.43 -0.90 2.68
N LYS A 50 8.64 -0.41 3.02
CA LYS A 50 9.83 -1.24 3.23
C LYS A 50 9.59 -2.28 4.33
N LYS A 51 9.06 -1.88 5.49
CA LYS A 51 8.72 -2.78 6.60
C LYS A 51 7.73 -3.87 6.17
N ILE A 52 6.68 -3.51 5.42
CA ILE A 52 5.69 -4.46 4.90
C ILE A 52 6.34 -5.49 3.96
N MET A 53 7.24 -5.03 3.09
CA MET A 53 7.94 -5.88 2.13
C MET A 53 8.93 -6.82 2.79
N ASP A 54 9.80 -6.29 3.66
CA ASP A 54 10.85 -7.06 4.35
C ASP A 54 10.23 -8.08 5.32
N GLY A 55 9.22 -7.65 6.08
CA GLY A 55 8.50 -8.51 7.03
C GLY A 55 7.42 -9.39 6.40
N ARG A 56 7.18 -9.27 5.09
CA ARG A 56 6.08 -9.96 4.37
C ARG A 56 4.72 -9.81 5.05
N LEU A 57 4.44 -8.66 5.67
CA LEU A 57 3.25 -8.43 6.49
C LEU A 57 1.93 -8.57 5.69
N TYR A 58 2.01 -8.41 4.37
CA TYR A 58 0.90 -8.67 3.46
C TYR A 58 0.44 -10.15 3.45
N GLU A 59 1.26 -11.08 3.96
CA GLU A 59 0.90 -12.50 4.09
C GLU A 59 -0.18 -12.77 5.14
N ASN A 60 -0.42 -11.84 6.06
CA ASN A 60 -1.45 -11.96 7.10
C ASN A 60 -2.87 -11.69 6.59
N TYR A 61 -3.03 -11.18 5.36
CA TYR A 61 -4.32 -10.78 4.83
C TYR A 61 -4.85 -11.77 3.81
N GLU A 62 -6.09 -12.23 3.98
CA GLU A 62 -6.76 -13.05 2.97
C GLU A 62 -7.00 -12.27 1.66
N ASN A 63 -6.87 -12.98 0.53
CA ASN A 63 -7.12 -12.44 -0.80
C ASN A 63 -8.63 -12.47 -1.12
N LYS A 64 -9.46 -11.90 -0.23
CA LYS A 64 -10.88 -11.68 -0.52
C LYS A 64 -11.02 -10.34 -1.24
N ARG A 65 -11.40 -10.40 -2.51
CA ARG A 65 -11.82 -9.27 -3.34
C ARG A 65 -13.19 -8.80 -2.82
N GLY A 66 -13.20 -8.28 -1.60
CA GLY A 66 -14.40 -7.85 -0.89
C GLY A 66 -14.29 -6.37 -0.58
N ILE A 67 -14.98 -5.56 -1.37
CA ILE A 67 -15.40 -4.20 -1.04
C ILE A 67 -14.22 -3.23 -0.89
N ILE A 68 -13.73 -2.72 -2.02
CA ILE A 68 -12.96 -1.48 -2.05
C ILE A 68 -13.83 -0.50 -2.85
N ALA A 69 -14.67 0.24 -2.13
CA ALA A 69 -15.09 1.58 -2.51
C ALA A 69 -14.10 2.57 -1.86
#